data_AF-A0A962RKD0-F1
#
_entry.id   AF-A0A962RKD0-F1
#
_cell.length_a   1.000
_cell.length_b   1.000
_cell.length_c   1.000
_cell.angle_alpha   90.00
_cell.angle_beta   90.00
_cell.angle_gamma   90.00
#
_symmetry.space_group_name_H-M   'P 1'
#
loop_
_entity.id
_entity.type
_entity.pdbx_description
1 polymer ?
#
loop_
_entity_poly.entity_id
_entity_poly.type
_entity_poly.pdbx_seq_one_letter_code
_entity_poly.pdbx_strand_id
1 'polypeptide(L)'
;MRRVWSRLLTLLPALSLLSLLAACASFPPNPPLQRYDASSGYRFDNLSADARDDSLFVVATFSGGGTRAAAFAYGALEALHQTVIDDTGRTLLDELDVVSSVSGGSFPAAYLALRGEQIFTRFPQRFLYRPIEQELVGLLFSPTNLAKLAGDSFGSS
;
A
#
# COMPACT_ATOMS: atom_id res chain seq x y z
N MET A 1 -14.29 43.44 -29.79
CA MET A 1 -12.99 42.88 -29.31
C MET A 1 -12.51 43.48 -27.97
N ARG A 2 -12.41 44.81 -27.79
CA ARG A 2 -11.92 45.43 -26.52
C ARG A 2 -12.74 45.14 -25.24
N ARG A 3 -14.07 44.95 -25.34
CA ARG A 3 -14.93 44.62 -24.18
C ARG A 3 -14.78 43.17 -23.68
N VAL A 4 -14.36 42.25 -24.56
CA VAL A 4 -14.11 40.84 -24.20
C VAL A 4 -12.78 40.73 -23.46
N TRP A 5 -11.76 41.47 -23.92
CA TRP A 5 -10.44 41.49 -23.30
C TRP A 5 -10.44 42.09 -21.89
N SER A 6 -11.21 43.15 -21.65
CA SER A 6 -11.36 43.78 -20.32
C SER A 6 -12.11 42.90 -19.32
N ARG A 7 -13.09 42.10 -19.77
CA ARG A 7 -13.76 41.10 -18.93
C ARG A 7 -12.83 39.93 -18.61
N LEU A 8 -12.03 39.46 -19.57
CA LEU A 8 -11.00 38.44 -19.32
C LEU A 8 -9.92 38.91 -18.33
N LEU A 9 -9.44 40.15 -18.46
CA LEU A 9 -8.44 40.77 -17.57
C LEU A 9 -8.92 40.93 -16.12
N THR A 10 -10.23 41.00 -15.88
CA THR A 10 -10.82 41.12 -14.54
C THR A 10 -11.28 39.78 -13.96
N LEU A 11 -11.71 38.84 -14.80
CA LEU A 11 -12.17 37.51 -14.36
C LEU A 11 -11.01 36.58 -13.98
N LEU A 12 -9.86 36.65 -14.67
CA LEU A 12 -8.68 35.83 -14.37
C LEU A 12 -8.13 36.03 -12.94
N PRO A 13 -7.89 37.27 -12.45
CA PRO A 13 -7.40 37.47 -11.09
C PRO A 13 -8.46 37.11 -10.04
N ALA A 14 -9.76 37.35 -10.32
CA ALA A 14 -10.84 36.96 -9.43
C ALA A 14 -10.94 35.43 -9.29
N LEU A 15 -10.79 34.68 -10.40
CA LEU A 15 -10.78 33.23 -10.38
C LEU A 15 -9.54 32.69 -9.65
N SER A 16 -8.36 33.28 -9.88
CA SER A 16 -7.13 32.91 -9.18
C SER A 16 -7.22 33.16 -7.67
N LEU A 17 -7.84 34.26 -7.25
CA LEU A 17 -8.10 34.56 -5.85
C LEU A 17 -9.09 33.56 -5.23
N LEU A 18 -10.15 33.18 -5.96
CA LEU A 18 -11.10 32.16 -5.54
C LEU A 18 -10.43 30.78 -5.35
N SER A 19 -9.51 30.41 -6.24
CA SER A 19 -8.72 29.17 -6.14
C SER A 19 -7.80 29.17 -4.91
N LEU A 20 -7.20 30.30 -4.58
CA LEU A 20 -6.35 30.46 -3.40
C LEU A 20 -7.16 30.37 -2.09
N LEU A 21 -8.39 30.89 -2.09
CA LEU A 21 -9.31 30.81 -0.95
C LEU A 21 -9.88 29.39 -0.74
N ALA A 22 -9.93 28.56 -1.77
CA ALA A 22 -10.37 27.16 -1.69
C ALA A 22 -9.25 26.16 -1.38
N ALA A 23 -8.00 26.61 -1.19
CA ALA A 23 -6.84 25.75 -1.01
C ALA A 23 -6.70 25.16 0.42
N CYS A 24 -7.57 25.54 1.36
CA CYS A 24 -7.58 24.96 2.70
C CYS A 24 -8.18 23.55 2.67
N ALA A 25 -7.34 22.55 2.44
CA ALA A 25 -7.70 21.14 2.62
C ALA A 25 -7.51 20.74 4.09
N SER A 26 -8.61 20.65 4.85
CA SER A 26 -8.61 20.02 6.18
C SER A 26 -8.95 18.54 6.02
N PHE A 27 -8.00 17.66 6.32
CA PHE A 27 -8.27 16.22 6.36
C PHE A 27 -8.81 15.83 7.74
N PRO A 28 -9.77 14.90 7.83
CA PRO A 28 -10.19 14.38 9.12
C PRO A 28 -8.98 13.70 9.78
N PRO A 29 -8.59 14.10 11.00
CA PRO A 29 -7.54 13.42 11.73
C PRO A 29 -7.94 11.97 11.98
N ASN A 30 -6.98 11.06 12.09
CA ASN A 30 -7.28 9.71 12.55
C ASN A 30 -7.94 9.83 13.94
N PRO A 31 -9.06 9.14 14.17
CA PRO A 31 -9.67 9.17 15.48
C PRO A 31 -8.66 8.66 16.51
N PRO A 32 -8.48 9.34 17.66
CA PRO A 32 -7.55 8.90 18.67
C PRO A 32 -7.91 7.48 19.12
N LEU A 33 -6.88 6.65 19.32
CA LEU A 33 -7.08 5.31 19.82
C LEU A 33 -7.68 5.40 21.23
N GLN A 34 -8.96 5.03 21.37
CA GLN A 34 -9.68 5.17 22.64
C GLN A 34 -9.09 4.29 23.75
N ARG A 35 -8.58 3.11 23.38
CA ARG A 35 -7.98 2.14 24.30
C ARG A 35 -6.93 1.31 23.58
N TYR A 36 -5.76 1.19 24.21
CA TYR A 36 -4.78 0.19 23.80
C TYR A 36 -5.13 -1.16 24.42
N ASP A 37 -5.16 -2.20 23.60
CA ASP A 37 -5.33 -3.57 24.02
C ASP A 37 -4.14 -4.39 23.51
N ALA A 38 -3.39 -4.97 24.45
CA ALA A 38 -2.22 -5.78 24.15
C ALA A 38 -2.59 -7.16 23.58
N SER A 39 -3.82 -7.62 23.83
CA SER A 39 -4.33 -8.93 23.41
C SER A 39 -5.07 -8.91 22.07
N SER A 40 -5.13 -7.75 21.39
CA SER A 40 -5.79 -7.63 20.08
C SER A 40 -4.90 -6.98 19.02
N GLY A 41 -5.37 -7.04 17.77
CA GLY A 41 -4.67 -6.54 16.59
C GLY A 41 -3.72 -7.55 15.95
N TYR A 42 -2.92 -7.09 14.99
CA TYR A 42 -1.94 -7.88 14.27
C TYR A 42 -0.71 -8.13 15.17
N ARG A 43 -0.78 -9.18 15.99
CA ARG A 43 0.30 -9.64 16.87
C ARG A 43 0.52 -11.12 16.67
N PHE A 44 1.76 -11.55 16.86
CA PHE A 44 2.15 -12.95 16.74
C PHE A 44 1.27 -13.87 17.58
N ASP A 45 1.04 -13.51 18.85
CA ASP A 45 0.21 -14.27 19.79
C ASP A 45 -1.27 -14.37 19.37
N ASN A 46 -1.73 -13.51 18.45
CA ASN A 46 -3.09 -13.48 17.94
C ASN A 46 -3.24 -14.14 16.55
N LEU A 47 -2.13 -14.52 15.91
CA LEU A 47 -2.17 -15.29 14.67
C LEU A 47 -2.54 -16.71 15.04
N SER A 48 -3.62 -17.24 14.48
CA SER A 48 -4.17 -18.55 14.84
C SER A 48 -3.13 -19.66 14.72
N ALA A 49 -2.66 -20.18 15.85
CA ALA A 49 -1.82 -21.38 15.92
C ALA A 49 -2.62 -22.66 15.61
N ASP A 50 -3.95 -22.63 15.78
CA ASP A 50 -4.82 -23.81 15.75
C ASP A 50 -4.89 -24.56 14.41
N ALA A 51 -4.35 -24.00 13.32
CA ALA A 51 -4.35 -24.62 12.00
C ALA A 51 -2.97 -25.10 11.52
N ARG A 52 -1.90 -24.82 12.28
CA ARG A 52 -0.51 -25.10 11.87
C ARG A 52 0.14 -26.12 12.78
N ASP A 53 1.03 -26.91 12.20
CA ASP A 53 1.78 -27.92 12.94
C ASP A 53 2.90 -27.24 13.75
N ASP A 54 2.92 -27.42 15.07
CA ASP A 54 3.95 -26.90 15.98
C ASP A 54 5.38 -27.40 15.61
N SER A 55 5.50 -28.33 14.66
CA SER A 55 6.77 -28.87 14.19
C SER A 55 7.55 -27.99 13.19
N LEU A 56 6.89 -27.06 12.49
CA LEU A 56 7.50 -26.25 11.43
C LEU A 56 7.17 -24.77 11.59
N PHE A 57 8.21 -23.92 11.61
CA PHE A 57 8.07 -22.46 11.70
C PHE A 57 8.76 -21.79 10.52
N VAL A 58 8.00 -21.09 9.66
CA VAL A 58 8.53 -20.48 8.43
C VAL A 58 8.46 -18.95 8.48
N VAL A 59 9.61 -18.32 8.26
CA VAL A 59 9.74 -16.87 8.17
C VAL A 59 10.22 -16.47 6.78
N ALA A 60 9.47 -15.61 6.09
CA ALA A 60 9.88 -14.99 4.84
C ALA A 60 10.32 -13.53 5.08
N THR A 61 11.47 -13.15 4.54
CA THR A 61 11.98 -11.78 4.60
C THR A 61 12.23 -11.24 3.21
N PHE A 62 11.40 -10.29 2.76
CA PHE A 62 11.51 -9.70 1.42
C PHE A 62 12.21 -8.34 1.46
N SER A 63 13.34 -8.25 0.77
CA SER A 63 14.10 -7.00 0.69
C SER A 63 13.46 -5.97 -0.24
N GLY A 64 14.04 -4.76 -0.24
CA GLY A 64 13.69 -3.69 -1.15
C GLY A 64 14.34 -3.85 -2.53
N GLY A 65 13.90 -3.04 -3.48
CA GLY A 65 14.42 -3.07 -4.86
C GLY A 65 13.36 -2.77 -5.93
N GLY A 66 12.35 -1.97 -5.57
CA GLY A 66 11.28 -1.57 -6.48
C GLY A 66 10.45 -2.75 -6.99
N THR A 67 9.96 -2.61 -8.22
CA THR A 67 9.11 -3.61 -8.89
C THR A 67 9.82 -4.95 -9.12
N ARG A 68 11.15 -4.96 -9.25
CA ARG A 68 11.94 -6.20 -9.38
C ARG A 68 11.89 -7.04 -8.11
N ALA A 69 12.08 -6.41 -6.95
CA ALA A 69 11.96 -7.10 -5.67
C ALA A 69 10.53 -7.61 -5.44
N ALA A 70 9.51 -6.83 -5.82
CA ALA A 70 8.12 -7.26 -5.76
C ALA A 70 7.83 -8.50 -6.64
N ALA A 71 8.36 -8.52 -7.87
CA ALA A 71 8.22 -9.66 -8.78
C ALA A 71 8.92 -10.92 -8.24
N PHE A 72 10.15 -10.78 -7.71
CA PHE A 72 10.87 -11.89 -7.10
C PHE A 72 10.15 -12.44 -5.88
N ALA A 73 9.70 -11.56 -4.96
CA ALA A 73 8.96 -11.96 -3.79
C ALA A 73 7.64 -12.68 -4.16
N TYR A 74 6.92 -12.18 -5.17
CA TYR A 74 5.74 -12.87 -5.69
C TYR A 74 6.06 -14.28 -6.23
N GLY A 75 7.11 -14.42 -7.05
CA GLY A 75 7.51 -15.73 -7.57
C GLY A 75 7.98 -16.68 -6.46
N ALA A 76 8.63 -16.18 -5.41
CA ALA A 76 8.96 -16.97 -4.23
C ALA A 76 7.69 -17.48 -3.52
N LEU A 77 6.69 -16.62 -3.34
CA LEU A 77 5.39 -17.02 -2.76
C LEU A 77 4.68 -18.07 -3.64
N GLU A 78 4.74 -17.96 -4.97
CA GLU A 78 4.21 -18.99 -5.88
C GLU A 78 4.93 -20.32 -5.69
N ALA A 79 6.25 -20.32 -5.55
CA ALA A 79 7.01 -21.54 -5.31
C ALA A 79 6.65 -22.19 -3.95
N LEU A 80 6.46 -21.39 -2.90
CA LEU A 80 5.99 -21.88 -1.60
C LEU A 80 4.59 -22.50 -1.71
N HIS A 81 3.69 -21.84 -2.45
CA HIS A 81 2.33 -22.32 -2.69
C HIS A 81 2.30 -23.63 -3.48
N GLN A 82 3.24 -23.82 -4.41
CA GLN A 82 3.32 -25.05 -5.22
C GLN A 82 4.05 -26.21 -4.51
N THR A 83 4.73 -25.94 -3.40
CA THR A 83 5.50 -26.95 -2.67
C THR A 83 4.60 -27.64 -1.66
N VAL A 84 4.10 -28.83 -1.99
CA VAL A 84 3.32 -29.67 -1.06
C VAL A 84 4.27 -30.34 -0.06
N ILE A 85 3.95 -30.27 1.23
CA ILE A 85 4.81 -30.75 2.32
C ILE A 85 4.27 -31.99 3.04
N ASP A 86 3.04 -32.41 2.76
CA ASP A 86 2.46 -33.62 3.33
C ASP A 86 1.41 -34.32 2.45
N ASP A 87 0.92 -35.48 2.89
CA ASP A 87 -0.08 -36.29 2.19
C ASP A 87 -1.48 -35.68 2.19
N THR A 88 -1.72 -34.62 2.99
CA THR A 88 -3.02 -33.92 3.03
C THR A 88 -3.14 -32.86 1.93
N GLY A 89 -2.02 -32.54 1.26
CA GLY A 89 -1.95 -31.49 0.26
C GLY A 89 -1.63 -30.11 0.83
N ARG A 90 -1.20 -30.02 2.11
CA ARG A 90 -0.72 -28.75 2.67
C ARG A 90 0.51 -28.28 1.94
N THR A 91 0.58 -26.97 1.69
CA THR A 91 1.66 -26.32 0.98
C THR A 91 2.63 -25.67 1.97
N LEU A 92 3.86 -25.38 1.54
CA LEU A 92 4.84 -24.67 2.36
C LEU A 92 4.39 -23.23 2.65
N LEU A 93 3.54 -22.65 1.79
CA LEU A 93 2.91 -21.36 2.07
C LEU A 93 1.92 -21.44 3.23
N ASP A 94 1.22 -22.56 3.39
CA ASP A 94 0.27 -22.76 4.48
C ASP A 94 0.96 -22.69 5.84
N GLU A 95 2.26 -23.00 5.91
CA GLU A 95 3.10 -22.90 7.12
C GLU A 95 3.86 -21.56 7.21
N LEU A 96 3.57 -20.57 6.35
CA LEU A 96 4.21 -19.25 6.42
C LEU A 96 3.67 -18.43 7.60
N ASP A 97 4.45 -18.33 8.67
CA ASP A 97 4.06 -17.70 9.93
C ASP A 97 4.33 -16.21 9.98
N VAL A 98 5.52 -15.80 9.54
CA VAL A 98 5.95 -14.42 9.62
C VAL A 98 6.46 -13.96 8.27
N VAL A 99 5.90 -12.85 7.81
CA VAL A 99 6.41 -12.12 6.66
C VAL A 99 6.95 -10.78 7.13
N SER A 100 8.26 -10.60 7.01
CA SER A 100 8.92 -9.30 7.14
C SER A 100 9.26 -8.77 5.74
N SER A 101 9.15 -7.47 5.55
CA SER A 101 9.41 -6.89 4.23
C SER A 101 9.79 -5.41 4.32
N VAL A 102 10.49 -4.93 3.30
CA VAL A 102 10.79 -3.50 3.14
C VAL A 102 10.62 -3.04 1.70
N SER A 103 10.18 -1.79 1.52
CA SER A 103 10.09 -1.12 0.21
C SER A 103 9.33 -1.97 -0.84
N GLY A 104 9.95 -2.32 -1.97
CA GLY A 104 9.33 -3.07 -3.05
C GLY A 104 8.78 -4.45 -2.64
N GLY A 105 9.48 -5.17 -1.76
CA GLY A 105 9.02 -6.46 -1.24
C GLY A 105 7.76 -6.37 -0.39
N SER A 106 7.42 -5.18 0.11
CA SER A 106 6.22 -4.96 0.93
C SER A 106 4.92 -5.02 0.14
N PHE A 107 4.94 -4.81 -1.18
CA PHE A 107 3.73 -4.90 -2.00
C PHE A 107 3.13 -6.31 -2.03
N PRO A 108 3.85 -7.37 -2.44
CA PRO A 108 3.30 -8.72 -2.40
C PRO A 108 3.07 -9.20 -0.95
N ALA A 109 3.95 -8.86 0.00
CA ALA A 109 3.79 -9.22 1.41
C ALA A 109 2.47 -8.69 2.00
N ALA A 110 2.20 -7.39 1.83
CA ALA A 110 0.97 -6.78 2.32
C ALA A 110 -0.26 -7.30 1.56
N TYR A 111 -0.14 -7.56 0.25
CA TYR A 111 -1.25 -8.12 -0.52
C TYR A 111 -1.61 -9.53 -0.04
N LEU A 112 -0.62 -10.39 0.21
CA LEU A 112 -0.81 -11.71 0.80
C LEU A 112 -1.49 -11.59 2.16
N ALA A 113 -0.96 -10.76 3.07
CA ALA A 113 -1.52 -10.59 4.41
C ALA A 113 -2.98 -10.10 4.39
N LEU A 114 -3.34 -9.22 3.44
CA LEU A 114 -4.69 -8.63 3.38
C LEU A 114 -5.69 -9.43 2.54
N ARG A 115 -5.22 -10.25 1.59
CA ARG A 115 -6.07 -10.91 0.58
C ARG A 115 -5.86 -12.42 0.46
N GLY A 116 -4.88 -12.97 1.18
CA GLY A 116 -4.50 -14.38 1.13
C GLY A 116 -4.24 -14.86 -0.29
N GLU A 117 -4.78 -16.04 -0.61
CA GLU A 117 -4.72 -16.73 -1.90
C GLU A 117 -5.14 -15.90 -3.12
N GLN A 118 -5.91 -14.82 -2.94
CA GLN A 118 -6.24 -13.92 -4.05
C GLN A 118 -5.00 -13.24 -4.65
N ILE A 119 -3.86 -13.25 -3.96
CA ILE A 119 -2.60 -12.75 -4.50
C ILE A 119 -2.25 -13.42 -5.83
N PHE A 120 -2.41 -14.74 -5.95
CA PHE A 120 -2.00 -15.51 -7.13
C PHE A 120 -2.86 -15.26 -8.37
N THR A 121 -4.05 -14.69 -8.18
CA THR A 121 -4.98 -14.41 -9.29
C THR A 121 -5.12 -12.94 -9.62
N ARG A 122 -4.86 -12.03 -8.67
CA ARG A 122 -5.15 -10.59 -8.80
C ARG A 122 -3.94 -9.68 -8.68
N PHE A 123 -2.91 -10.07 -7.95
CA PHE A 123 -1.74 -9.22 -7.73
C PHE A 123 -0.96 -8.95 -9.04
N PRO A 124 -0.71 -9.93 -9.91
CA PRO A 124 0.03 -9.69 -11.15
C PRO A 124 -0.59 -8.59 -12.02
N GLN A 125 -1.90 -8.63 -12.23
CA GLN A 125 -2.60 -7.65 -13.08
C GLN A 125 -2.72 -6.28 -12.41
N ARG A 126 -2.79 -6.23 -11.07
CA ARG A 126 -2.91 -4.96 -10.34
C ARG A 126 -1.56 -4.28 -10.07
N PHE A 127 -0.46 -5.03 -10.06
CA PHE A 127 0.85 -4.51 -9.70
C PHE A 127 1.93 -4.88 -10.72
N LEU A 128 2.23 -6.16 -10.94
CA LEU A 128 3.38 -6.60 -11.73
C LEU A 128 3.33 -6.13 -13.20
N TYR A 129 2.14 -6.15 -13.80
CA TYR A 129 1.94 -5.76 -15.20
C TYR A 129 1.51 -4.31 -15.37
N ARG A 130 1.73 -3.48 -14.35
CA ARG A 130 1.47 -2.03 -14.41
C ARG A 130 2.74 -1.23 -14.12
N PRO A 131 2.85 -0.02 -14.69
CA PRO A 131 4.01 0.84 -14.48
C PRO A 131 3.92 1.58 -13.13
N ILE A 132 3.79 0.84 -12.02
CA ILE A 132 3.54 1.40 -10.68
C ILE A 132 4.61 2.40 -10.26
N GLU A 133 5.88 2.13 -10.57
CA GLU A 133 6.97 3.05 -10.25
C GLU A 133 6.79 4.41 -10.94
N GLN A 134 6.39 4.41 -12.22
CA GLN A 134 6.14 5.63 -12.97
C GLN A 134 4.87 6.34 -12.47
N GLU A 135 3.83 5.59 -12.11
CA GLU A 135 2.61 6.14 -11.50
C GLU A 135 2.95 6.85 -10.17
N LEU A 136 3.75 6.21 -9.30
CA LEU A 136 4.18 6.79 -8.02
C LEU A 136 5.06 8.02 -8.21
N VAL A 137 6.02 7.97 -9.14
CA VAL A 137 6.85 9.14 -9.49
C VAL A 137 5.97 10.25 -10.06
N GLY A 138 4.98 9.93 -10.88
CA GLY A 138 4.01 10.88 -11.42
C GLY A 138 3.18 11.58 -10.34
N LEU A 139 2.84 10.88 -9.24
CA LEU A 139 2.14 11.49 -8.11
C LEU A 139 2.97 12.58 -7.42
N LEU A 140 4.30 12.49 -7.43
CA LEU A 140 5.18 13.53 -6.88
C LEU A 140 5.16 14.81 -7.72
N PHE A 141 4.86 14.72 -9.01
CA PHE A 141 4.77 15.87 -9.90
C PHE A 141 3.34 16.44 -10.03
N SER A 142 2.37 15.86 -9.31
CA SER A 142 1.01 16.39 -9.29
C SER A 142 0.92 17.66 -8.42
N PRO A 143 0.49 18.82 -8.97
CA PRO A 143 0.39 20.06 -8.21
C PRO A 143 -0.50 19.95 -6.97
N THR A 144 -1.56 19.14 -7.05
CA THR A 144 -2.48 18.91 -5.91
C THR A 144 -1.83 18.07 -4.81
N ASN A 145 -1.01 17.07 -5.17
CA ASN A 145 -0.28 16.28 -4.17
C ASN A 145 0.85 17.10 -3.54
N LEU A 146 1.56 17.91 -4.33
CA LEU A 146 2.57 18.83 -3.83
C LEU A 146 1.97 19.85 -2.84
N ALA A 147 0.81 20.42 -3.15
CA ALA A 147 0.10 21.30 -2.22
C ALA A 147 -0.30 20.58 -0.92
N LYS A 148 -0.74 19.31 -1.01
CA LYS A 148 -1.05 18.49 0.18
C LYS A 148 0.19 18.17 1.01
N LEU A 149 1.32 17.84 0.36
CA LEU A 149 2.60 17.55 1.01
C LEU A 149 3.18 18.79 1.72
N ALA A 150 2.95 19.98 1.16
CA ALA A 150 3.40 21.25 1.74
C ALA A 150 2.44 21.83 2.80
N GLY A 151 1.23 21.27 2.94
CA GLY A 151 0.23 21.74 3.89
C GLY A 151 0.52 21.27 5.32
N ASP A 152 0.07 22.06 6.31
CA ASP A 152 0.31 21.81 7.74
C ASP A 152 -0.29 20.49 8.26
N SER A 153 -1.24 19.91 7.54
CA SER A 153 -1.84 18.61 7.87
C SER A 153 -1.01 17.41 7.41
N PHE A 154 0.12 17.62 6.72
CA PHE A 154 0.96 16.51 6.29
C PHE A 154 1.67 15.88 7.48
N GLY A 155 1.49 14.58 7.70
CA GLY A 155 2.10 13.85 8.81
C GLY A 155 1.38 14.00 10.16
N SER A 156 0.32 14.80 10.25
CA SER A 156 -0.56 14.82 11.43
C SER A 156 -1.50 13.61 11.38
N SER A 157 -1.08 12.51 12.01
CA SER A 157 -1.87 11.30 12.28
C SER A 157 -2.22 11.20 13.76
#